data_AF-A0A536SZZ2-F1
#
_entry.id   AF-A0A536SZZ2-F1
#
_cell.length_a   1.000
_cell.length_b   1.000
_cell.length_c   1.000
_cell.angle_alpha   90.00
_cell.angle_beta   90.00
_cell.angle_gamma   90.00
#
_symmetry.space_group_name_H-M   'P 1'
#
loop_
_entity.id
_entity.type
_entity.pdbx_description
1 polymer ?
#
loop_
_entity_poly.entity_id
_entity_poly.type
_entity_poly.pdbx_seq_one_letter_code
_entity_poly.pdbx_strand_id
1 'polypeptide(L)'
;MIIRLLLAAGAVALPVALLPVTRQESVRDTRADSVSYARQTASAEVPPPPWAEADAADSLYRAGREAINRGDFRRAAALFGEISAKYPRSQYAPDAPYWRAFALYKSGRDDDLR
;
A
#
# COMPACT_ATOMS: atom_id res chain seq x y z
N MET A 1 -25.61 -24.47 7.97
CA MET A 1 -26.78 -24.81 7.14
C MET A 1 -28.03 -24.41 7.92
N ILE A 2 -28.64 -23.25 7.64
CA ILE A 2 -30.05 -22.91 7.92
C ILE A 2 -30.36 -21.65 7.09
N ILE A 3 -31.33 -21.82 6.20
CA ILE A 3 -31.86 -20.86 5.23
C ILE A 3 -33.07 -20.15 5.87
N ARG A 4 -33.21 -18.85 5.64
CA ARG A 4 -34.45 -18.07 5.77
C ARG A 4 -34.51 -17.20 4.51
N LEU A 5 -35.13 -17.58 3.39
CA LEU A 5 -36.55 -17.81 3.05
C LEU A 5 -37.49 -16.63 3.38
N LEU A 6 -37.94 -15.96 2.30
CA LEU A 6 -39.11 -15.08 2.12
C LEU A 6 -39.05 -13.72 2.87
N LEU A 7 -39.44 -12.57 2.32
CA LEU A 7 -40.70 -12.29 1.64
C LEU A 7 -40.73 -10.82 1.13
N ALA A 8 -41.52 -10.57 0.07
CA ALA A 8 -42.18 -9.31 -0.33
C ALA A 8 -41.31 -8.12 -0.78
N ALA A 9 -41.30 -7.71 -2.06
CA ALA A 9 -42.41 -7.12 -2.84
C ALA A 9 -43.01 -5.87 -2.20
N GLY A 10 -42.80 -4.71 -2.82
CA GLY A 10 -43.47 -3.47 -2.43
C GLY A 10 -42.76 -2.21 -2.91
N ALA A 11 -42.68 -2.00 -4.23
CA ALA A 11 -42.44 -0.68 -4.78
C ALA A 11 -43.70 0.16 -4.57
N VAL A 12 -43.63 1.17 -3.70
CA VAL A 12 -44.65 2.22 -3.60
C VAL A 12 -43.94 3.56 -3.64
N ALA A 13 -44.04 4.19 -4.81
CA ALA A 13 -43.71 5.60 -5.00
C ALA A 13 -44.80 6.46 -4.35
N LEU A 14 -44.41 7.40 -3.51
CA LEU A 14 -45.27 8.47 -3.00
C LEU A 14 -44.60 9.84 -3.18
N PRO A 15 -45.41 10.90 -3.39
CA PRO A 15 -44.98 12.14 -4.00
C PRO A 15 -44.22 13.04 -3.02
N VAL A 16 -43.25 13.76 -3.58
CA VAL A 16 -42.48 14.82 -2.92
C VAL A 16 -43.44 15.94 -2.51
N ALA A 17 -43.79 15.98 -1.22
CA ALA A 17 -44.49 17.08 -0.58
C ALA A 17 -43.47 18.03 0.06
N LEU A 18 -43.47 19.29 -0.39
CA LEU A 18 -42.71 20.39 0.20
C LEU A 18 -43.10 20.57 1.67
N LEU A 19 -42.19 20.22 2.58
CA LEU A 19 -42.22 20.71 3.96
C LEU A 19 -41.24 21.89 4.10
N PRO A 20 -41.61 22.96 4.83
CA PRO A 20 -40.67 24.01 5.16
C PRO A 20 -39.58 23.39 6.04
N VAL A 21 -38.34 23.44 5.54
CA VAL A 21 -37.16 22.96 6.27
C VAL A 21 -37.02 23.81 7.52
N THR A 22 -37.51 23.27 8.63
CA THR A 22 -37.45 23.91 9.93
C THR A 22 -35.99 23.89 10.35
N ARG A 23 -35.42 25.09 10.48
CA ARG A 23 -34.09 25.34 11.05
C ARG A 23 -33.96 24.56 12.36
N GLN A 24 -33.13 23.54 12.36
CA GLN A 24 -32.76 22.80 13.56
C GLN A 24 -31.27 22.99 13.81
N GLU A 25 -30.94 24.09 14.49
CA GLU A 25 -29.69 24.24 15.22
C GLU A 25 -29.65 23.17 16.32
N SER A 26 -28.86 22.12 16.11
CA SER A 26 -28.40 21.26 17.19
C SER A 26 -26.90 21.36 17.21
N VAL A 27 -26.43 22.38 17.94
CA VAL A 27 -25.07 22.52 18.44
C VAL A 27 -24.78 21.28 19.28
N ARG A 28 -24.22 20.26 18.64
CA ARG A 28 -23.66 19.08 19.29
C ARG A 28 -22.16 19.18 19.15
N ASP A 29 -21.59 19.63 20.25
CA ASP A 29 -20.20 19.53 20.62
C ASP A 29 -19.56 18.24 20.08
N THR A 30 -18.84 18.38 18.97
CA THR A 30 -17.85 17.39 18.53
C THR A 30 -16.49 18.06 18.69
N ARG A 31 -16.18 18.44 19.93
CA ARG A 31 -14.82 18.68 20.39
C ARG A 31 -14.09 17.34 20.36
N ALA A 32 -12.99 17.29 19.61
CA ALA A 32 -12.27 16.10 19.13
C ALA A 32 -13.03 15.49 17.94
N ASP A 33 -12.61 15.70 16.70
CA ASP A 33 -11.37 15.14 16.17
C ASP A 33 -10.73 16.06 15.13
N SER A 34 -10.10 17.14 15.57
CA SER A 34 -9.01 17.74 14.80
C SER A 34 -7.81 16.80 14.88
N VAL A 35 -7.89 15.70 14.12
CA VAL A 35 -6.73 14.85 13.85
C VAL A 35 -5.63 15.78 13.38
N SER A 36 -4.59 15.81 14.19
CA SER A 36 -3.53 16.79 14.19
C SER A 36 -2.65 16.62 12.94
N TYR A 37 -3.13 17.10 11.80
CA TYR A 37 -2.28 17.35 10.62
C TYR A 37 -1.30 18.51 10.90
N ALA A 38 -1.49 19.24 12.00
CA ALA A 38 -0.69 20.39 12.43
C ALA A 38 0.47 20.03 13.39
N ARG A 39 1.00 18.81 13.35
CA ARG A 39 2.22 18.44 14.11
C ARG A 39 3.45 18.16 13.26
N GLN A 40 3.37 18.36 11.95
CA GLN A 40 4.44 17.94 11.05
C GLN A 40 4.87 19.02 10.04
N THR A 41 4.73 20.29 10.41
CA THR A 41 5.29 21.43 9.64
C THR A 41 6.22 22.31 10.47
N ALA A 42 6.42 21.97 11.74
CA ALA A 42 7.30 22.68 12.66
C ALA A 42 8.48 21.78 13.09
N SER A 43 9.38 21.53 12.17
CA SER A 43 10.77 21.12 12.43
C SER A 43 11.48 21.52 11.15
N ALA A 44 12.18 22.65 11.19
CA ALA A 44 13.63 22.62 11.16
C ALA A 44 14.14 21.95 9.90
N GLU A 45 14.94 22.69 9.15
CA GLU A 45 15.83 22.20 8.11
C GLU A 45 16.73 21.09 8.70
N VAL A 46 16.19 19.88 8.78
CA VAL A 46 16.92 18.69 9.18
C VAL A 46 17.64 18.26 7.92
N PRO A 47 18.98 18.36 7.83
CA PRO A 47 19.70 17.78 6.72
C PRO A 47 19.27 16.31 6.60
N PRO A 48 19.02 15.81 5.37
CA PRO A 48 18.63 14.41 5.18
C PRO A 48 19.60 13.55 6.01
N PRO A 49 19.10 12.62 6.83
CA PRO A 49 19.96 11.88 7.72
C PRO A 49 20.99 11.09 6.88
N PRO A 50 22.16 10.76 7.42
CA PRO A 50 23.31 10.25 6.67
C PRO A 50 23.09 8.88 5.98
N TRP A 51 21.89 8.32 5.96
CA TRP A 51 21.57 7.14 5.15
C TRP A 51 21.49 7.42 3.63
N ALA A 52 21.72 8.66 3.20
CA ALA A 52 22.16 8.95 1.82
C ALA A 52 23.60 8.47 1.53
N GLU A 53 24.34 8.03 2.55
CA GLU A 53 25.74 7.58 2.51
C GLU A 53 25.89 6.05 2.29
N ALA A 54 25.20 5.52 1.27
CA ALA A 54 25.02 4.09 0.95
C ALA A 54 23.83 3.45 1.66
N ASP A 55 22.70 3.41 0.95
CA ASP A 55 21.53 2.63 1.34
C ASP A 55 21.94 1.16 1.49
N ALA A 56 21.74 0.58 2.67
CA ALA A 56 22.09 -0.82 2.93
C ALA A 56 21.37 -1.80 1.98
N ALA A 57 20.22 -1.40 1.40
CA ALA A 57 19.53 -2.15 0.38
C ALA A 57 20.16 -2.02 -1.02
N ASP A 58 21.06 -1.06 -1.29
CA ASP A 58 21.77 -0.91 -2.58
C ASP A 58 22.54 -2.19 -2.91
N SER A 59 23.27 -2.75 -1.95
CA SER A 59 24.01 -4.00 -2.14
C SER A 59 23.09 -5.15 -2.53
N LEU A 60 21.92 -5.26 -1.89
CA LEU A 60 20.92 -6.28 -2.23
C LEU A 60 20.28 -6.03 -3.59
N TYR A 61 19.99 -4.76 -3.91
CA TYR A 61 19.39 -4.37 -5.18
C TYR A 61 20.33 -4.70 -6.34
N ARG A 62 21.61 -4.30 -6.23
CA ARG A 62 22.65 -4.60 -7.22
C ARG A 62 22.87 -6.10 -7.37
N ALA A 63 22.98 -6.85 -6.27
CA ALA A 63 23.11 -8.30 -6.31
C ALA A 63 21.89 -8.97 -6.97
N GLY A 64 20.68 -8.46 -6.71
CA GLY A 64 19.44 -8.94 -7.33
C GLY A 64 19.42 -8.70 -8.83
N ARG A 65 19.84 -7.51 -9.27
CA ARG A 65 19.99 -7.17 -10.70
C ARG A 65 21.02 -8.04 -11.40
N GLU A 66 22.15 -8.30 -10.73
CA GLU A 66 23.17 -9.20 -11.26
C GLU A 66 22.66 -10.65 -11.36
N ALA A 67 21.88 -11.11 -10.37
CA ALA A 67 21.25 -12.43 -10.41
C ALA A 67 20.27 -12.55 -11.59
N ILE A 68 19.46 -11.52 -11.87
CA ILE A 68 18.62 -11.44 -13.08
C ILE A 68 19.48 -11.58 -14.34
N ASN A 69 20.58 -10.83 -14.44
CA ASN A 69 21.45 -10.86 -15.62
C ASN A 69 22.09 -12.24 -15.85
N ARG A 70 22.35 -13.00 -14.79
CA ARG A 70 22.86 -14.37 -14.86
C ARG A 70 21.78 -15.42 -15.10
N GLY A 71 20.51 -15.03 -15.17
CA GLY A 71 19.37 -15.95 -15.26
C GLY A 71 19.05 -16.69 -13.96
N ASP A 72 19.66 -16.29 -12.84
CA ASP A 72 19.37 -16.84 -11.51
C ASP A 72 18.17 -16.11 -10.90
N PHE A 73 17.00 -16.37 -11.48
CA PHE A 73 15.78 -15.69 -11.11
C PHE A 73 15.27 -16.08 -9.71
N ARG A 74 15.56 -17.30 -9.25
CA ARG A 74 15.22 -17.72 -7.88
C ARG A 74 15.99 -16.90 -6.84
N ARG A 75 17.29 -16.72 -7.03
CA ARG A 75 18.11 -15.89 -6.15
C ARG A 75 17.71 -14.42 -6.20
N ALA A 76 17.43 -13.91 -7.40
CA ALA A 76 16.94 -12.53 -7.56
C ALA A 76 15.65 -12.29 -6.75
N ALA A 77 14.66 -13.19 -6.85
CA ALA A 77 13.41 -13.07 -6.12
C ALA A 77 13.61 -13.04 -4.59
N ALA A 78 14.53 -13.83 -4.06
CA ALA A 78 14.87 -13.81 -2.64
C ALA A 78 15.49 -12.46 -2.23
N LEU A 79 16.49 -11.98 -2.97
CA LEU A 79 17.19 -10.72 -2.67
C LEU A 79 16.25 -9.52 -2.69
N PHE A 80 15.38 -9.41 -3.68
CA PHE A 80 14.37 -8.34 -3.72
C PHE A 80 13.32 -8.50 -2.60
N GLY A 81 12.96 -9.73 -2.23
CA GLY A 81 12.09 -9.97 -1.07
C GLY A 81 12.69 -9.47 0.25
N GLU A 82 14.01 -9.59 0.42
CA GLU A 82 14.70 -9.07 1.60
C GLU A 82 14.68 -7.55 1.68
N ILE A 83 14.72 -6.84 0.54
CA ILE A 83 14.62 -5.39 0.50
C ILE A 83 13.29 -4.92 1.08
N SER A 84 12.17 -5.48 0.63
CA SER A 84 10.85 -5.12 1.14
C SER A 84 10.65 -5.50 2.61
N ALA A 85 11.29 -6.57 3.09
CA ALA A 85 11.13 -7.05 4.46
C ALA A 85 12.02 -6.29 5.47
N LYS A 86 13.28 -6.04 5.12
CA LYS A 86 14.30 -5.50 6.03
C LYS A 86 14.50 -3.99 5.87
N TYR A 87 14.23 -3.45 4.69
CA TYR A 87 14.52 -2.06 4.34
C TYR A 87 13.29 -1.31 3.80
N PRO A 88 12.17 -1.24 4.53
CA PRO A 88 10.93 -0.60 4.05
C PRO A 88 11.06 0.92 3.82
N ARG A 89 12.12 1.55 4.34
CA ARG A 89 12.42 2.99 4.14
C ARG A 89 13.49 3.25 3.06
N SER A 90 14.02 2.20 2.44
CA SER A 90 14.99 2.33 1.35
C SER A 90 14.34 2.96 0.12
N GLN A 91 15.14 3.63 -0.70
CA GLN A 91 14.73 4.10 -2.02
C GLN A 91 14.28 2.94 -2.94
N TYR A 92 14.79 1.73 -2.70
CA TYR A 92 14.48 0.52 -3.49
C TYR A 92 13.28 -0.24 -2.96
N ALA A 93 12.76 0.11 -1.77
CA ALA A 93 11.59 -0.52 -1.18
C ALA A 93 10.35 -0.54 -2.09
N PRO A 94 9.97 0.55 -2.78
CA PRO A 94 8.82 0.54 -3.70
C PRO A 94 9.04 -0.32 -4.95
N ASP A 95 10.28 -0.42 -5.44
CA ASP A 95 10.62 -1.15 -6.66
C ASP A 95 10.83 -2.66 -6.41
N ALA A 96 11.28 -3.02 -5.21
CA ALA A 96 11.62 -4.39 -4.84
C ALA A 96 10.50 -5.42 -5.08
N PRO A 97 9.21 -5.15 -4.73
CA PRO A 97 8.12 -6.09 -5.02
C PRO A 97 7.95 -6.36 -6.51
N TYR A 98 8.11 -5.34 -7.36
CA TYR A 98 8.02 -5.48 -8.81
C TYR A 98 9.12 -6.41 -9.32
N TRP A 99 10.38 -6.15 -8.95
CA TRP A 99 11.51 -6.97 -9.38
C TRP A 99 11.44 -8.40 -8.85
N ARG A 100 10.94 -8.60 -7.63
CA ARG A 100 10.68 -9.93 -7.09
C ARG A 100 9.65 -10.69 -7.94
N ALA A 101 8.52 -10.05 -8.26
CA ALA A 101 7.49 -10.66 -9.07
C ALA A 101 8.00 -11.00 -10.48
N PHE A 102 8.75 -10.09 -11.10
CA PHE A 102 9.40 -10.31 -12.39
C PHE A 102 10.33 -11.53 -12.35
N ALA A 103 11.17 -11.64 -11.33
CA ALA A 103 12.07 -12.77 -11.17
C ALA A 103 11.30 -14.09 -10.96
N LEU A 104 10.27 -14.11 -10.11
CA LEU A 104 9.44 -15.32 -9.93
C LEU A 104 8.76 -15.76 -11.23
N TYR A 105 8.23 -14.81 -12.01
CA TYR A 105 7.63 -15.07 -13.31
C TYR A 105 8.63 -15.70 -14.29
N LYS A 106 9.85 -15.16 -14.34
CA LYS A 106 10.92 -15.69 -15.20
C LYS A 106 11.39 -17.08 -14.76
N SER A 107 11.57 -17.31 -13.46
CA SER A 107 11.97 -18.61 -12.93
C SER A 107 11.04 -19.74 -13.36
N GLY A 108 9.72 -19.55 -13.23
CA GLY A 108 8.76 -20.58 -13.63
C GLY A 108 8.86 -20.92 -15.12
N ARG A 109 9.11 -19.92 -15.97
CA ARG A 109 9.30 -20.11 -17.41
C ARG A 109 10.58 -20.85 -17.76
N ASP A 110 11.65 -20.66 -17.01
CA ASP A 110 12.93 -21.34 -17.26
C ASP A 110 12.97 -22.76 -16.67
N ASP A 111 12.19 -23.03 -15.61
CA ASP A 111 11.99 -24.38 -15.08
C ASP A 111 11.22 -25.26 -16.10
N ASP A 112 10.31 -24.69 -16.90
CA ASP A 112 9.58 -25.38 -17.98
C ASP A 112 10.45 -25.74 -19.21
N LEU A 113 11.64 -25.14 -19.37
CA LEU A 113 12.50 -25.31 -20.56
C LEU A 113 13.58 -26.40 -20.41
N ARG A 114 13.62 -27.10 -19.27
CA ARG A 114 14.59 -28.16 -18.97
C ARG A 114 14.02 -29.56 -19.18
#